data_AF-A0A7J2RJF7-F1
#
_entry.id   AF-A0A7J2RJF7-F1
#
_cell.length_a   1.000
_cell.length_b   1.000
_cell.length_c   1.000
_cell.angle_alpha   90.00
_cell.angle_beta   90.00
_cell.angle_gamma   90.00
#
_symmetry.space_group_name_H-M   'P 1'
#
loop_
_entity.id
_entity.type
_entity.pdbx_description
1 polymer ?
#
loop_
_entity_poly.entity_id
_entity_poly.type
_entity_poly.pdbx_seq_one_letter_code
_entity_poly.pdbx_strand_id
1 'polypeptide(L)'
;MALRGYGKKGIRDLGKMDIYKKAINRCCMPDCIYGNELETHHIQPLNKGGKDQFNNYIILCRVCHRKRKLHRGLYIKKTDLFIYKFYIEQSILGLGIMSEDYSDEEFQKLLRKYLYNYDIEVKNLKEEGGEE
;
A
#
# COMPACT_ATOMS: atom_id res chain seq x y z
N MET A 1 -38.28 -8.97 -8.32
CA MET A 1 -36.98 -9.59 -8.01
C MET A 1 -35.88 -8.81 -8.72
N ALA A 2 -35.09 -8.02 -8.00
CA ALA A 2 -34.03 -7.20 -8.60
C ALA A 2 -32.71 -8.00 -8.66
N LEU A 3 -32.24 -8.29 -9.87
CA LEU A 3 -30.94 -8.89 -10.13
C LEU A 3 -29.84 -7.91 -9.72
N ARG A 4 -29.08 -8.25 -8.68
CA ARG A 4 -27.86 -7.52 -8.29
C ARG A 4 -26.81 -7.70 -9.38
N GLY A 5 -26.62 -6.67 -10.20
CA GLY A 5 -25.53 -6.61 -11.17
C GLY A 5 -24.18 -6.62 -10.46
N TYR A 6 -23.48 -7.75 -10.53
CA TYR A 6 -22.06 -7.82 -10.17
C TYR A 6 -21.28 -7.09 -11.27
N GLY A 7 -20.94 -5.83 -11.02
CA GLY A 7 -20.11 -5.02 -11.92
C GLY A 7 -18.80 -5.75 -12.27
N LYS A 8 -18.38 -5.65 -13.54
CA LYS A 8 -17.14 -6.22 -14.06
C LYS A 8 -15.98 -5.91 -13.11
N LYS A 9 -15.38 -6.94 -12.51
CA LYS A 9 -14.21 -6.80 -11.64
C LYS A 9 -13.07 -6.24 -12.51
N GLY A 10 -12.57 -5.04 -12.21
CA GLY A 10 -11.33 -4.56 -12.79
C GLY A 10 -10.22 -5.59 -12.55
N ILE A 11 -9.41 -5.85 -13.58
CA ILE A 11 -8.29 -6.79 -13.50
C ILE A 11 -7.30 -6.23 -12.46
N ARG A 12 -6.84 -7.10 -11.57
CA ARG A 12 -5.85 -6.76 -10.53
C ARG A 12 -4.50 -7.34 -10.92
N ASP A 13 -3.46 -6.53 -10.82
CA ASP A 13 -2.08 -6.98 -10.94
C ASP A 13 -1.55 -7.40 -9.57
N LEU A 14 -1.59 -8.72 -9.32
CA LEU A 14 -1.14 -9.28 -8.05
C LEU A 14 0.36 -9.07 -7.80
N GLY A 15 1.18 -9.03 -8.85
CA GLY A 15 2.62 -8.80 -8.72
C GLY A 15 2.92 -7.37 -8.28
N LYS A 16 2.20 -6.41 -8.86
CA LYS A 16 2.29 -4.99 -8.49
C LYS A 16 1.79 -4.72 -7.07
N MET A 17 0.68 -5.35 -6.69
CA MET A 17 0.16 -5.26 -5.33
C MET A 17 1.15 -5.84 -4.30
N ASP A 18 1.80 -6.96 -4.64
CA ASP A 18 2.74 -7.63 -3.74
C ASP A 18 4.04 -6.83 -3.55
N ILE A 19 4.60 -6.25 -4.61
CA ILE A 19 5.81 -5.41 -4.47
C ILE A 19 5.54 -4.16 -3.65
N TYR A 20 4.40 -3.49 -3.86
CA TYR A 20 4.03 -2.32 -3.06
C TYR A 20 3.88 -2.69 -1.58
N LYS A 21 3.16 -3.78 -1.30
CA LYS A 21 2.96 -4.30 0.05
C LYS A 21 4.29 -4.64 0.74
N LYS A 22 5.23 -5.28 0.03
CA LYS A 22 6.57 -5.60 0.54
C LYS A 22 7.39 -4.35 0.84
N ALA A 23 7.35 -3.35 -0.04
CA ALA A 23 8.11 -2.12 0.16
C ALA A 23 7.58 -1.32 1.37
N ILE A 24 6.25 -1.17 1.49
CA ILE A 24 5.65 -0.42 2.59
C ILE A 24 5.73 -1.18 3.92
N ASN A 25 5.49 -2.50 3.90
CA ASN A 25 5.60 -3.45 5.01
C ASN A 25 4.98 -3.04 6.37
N ARG A 26 4.02 -2.12 6.36
CA ARG A 26 3.25 -1.73 7.56
C ARG A 26 1.87 -1.22 7.19
N CYS A 27 0.96 -1.23 8.16
CA CYS A 27 -0.34 -0.61 7.98
C CYS A 27 -0.18 0.92 7.90
N CYS A 28 -0.75 1.54 6.88
CA CYS A 28 -0.69 2.99 6.70
C CYS A 28 -1.62 3.77 7.65
N MET A 29 -2.48 3.09 8.39
CA MET A 29 -3.40 3.75 9.32
C MET A 29 -2.62 4.27 10.56
N PRO A 30 -2.70 5.57 10.91
CA PRO A 30 -1.80 6.20 11.87
C PRO A 30 -1.93 5.67 13.31
N ASP A 31 -3.13 5.26 13.71
CA ASP A 31 -3.46 4.73 15.03
C ASP A 31 -3.58 3.19 15.03
N CYS A 32 -2.93 2.52 14.08
CA CYS A 32 -2.94 1.06 14.00
C CYS A 32 -1.99 0.42 15.03
N ILE A 33 -2.56 -0.32 15.97
CA ILE A 33 -1.79 -1.12 16.95
C ILE A 33 -1.63 -2.59 16.54
N TYR A 34 -2.36 -3.06 15.52
CA TYR A 34 -2.39 -4.49 15.16
C TYR A 34 -1.26 -4.93 14.22
N GLY A 35 -1.01 -4.15 13.17
CA GLY A 35 0.10 -4.36 12.23
C GLY A 35 0.11 -5.66 11.40
N ASN A 36 -0.80 -6.60 11.61
CA ASN A 36 -0.75 -7.95 11.02
C ASN A 36 -1.55 -8.12 9.72
N GLU A 37 -1.25 -9.19 8.96
CA GLU A 37 -1.97 -9.58 7.74
C GLU A 37 -2.22 -8.40 6.78
N LEU A 38 -1.13 -7.84 6.24
CA LEU A 38 -1.19 -6.67 5.36
C LEU A 38 -1.86 -7.00 4.02
N GLU A 39 -2.80 -6.13 3.62
CA GLU A 39 -3.60 -6.23 2.41
C GLU A 39 -3.48 -4.91 1.63
N THR A 40 -3.34 -5.00 0.30
CA THR A 40 -3.38 -3.83 -0.58
C THR A 40 -4.83 -3.44 -0.84
N HIS A 41 -5.17 -2.19 -0.56
CA HIS A 41 -6.49 -1.62 -0.74
C HIS A 41 -6.47 -0.55 -1.84
N HIS A 42 -7.49 -0.53 -2.69
CA HIS A 42 -7.69 0.54 -3.66
C HIS A 42 -8.43 1.72 -3.00
N ILE A 43 -7.77 2.87 -2.89
CA ILE A 43 -8.33 4.10 -2.31
C ILE A 43 -9.59 4.54 -3.07
N GLN A 44 -9.58 4.53 -4.39
CA GLN A 44 -10.78 4.52 -5.23
C GLN A 44 -11.09 3.07 -5.60
N PRO A 45 -12.24 2.52 -5.19
CA PRO A 45 -12.65 1.18 -5.60
C PRO A 45 -12.69 1.03 -7.13
N LEU A 46 -12.21 -0.10 -7.65
CA LEU A 46 -12.18 -0.37 -9.10
C LEU A 46 -13.57 -0.31 -9.74
N ASN A 47 -14.60 -0.80 -9.05
CA ASN A 47 -15.99 -0.76 -9.52
C ASN A 47 -16.61 0.65 -9.51
N LYS A 48 -15.88 1.66 -8.99
CA LYS A 48 -16.26 3.08 -9.00
C LYS A 48 -15.27 3.90 -9.84
N GLY A 49 -14.65 3.29 -10.85
CA GLY A 49 -13.72 3.97 -11.76
C GLY A 49 -12.31 4.16 -11.21
N GLY A 50 -11.96 3.51 -10.09
CA GLY A 50 -10.58 3.46 -9.63
C GLY A 50 -9.71 2.66 -10.58
N LYS A 51 -8.45 3.08 -10.73
CA LYS A 51 -7.45 2.36 -11.52
C LYS A 51 -6.64 1.42 -10.64
N ASP A 52 -6.20 0.31 -11.22
CA ASP A 52 -5.25 -0.57 -10.57
C ASP A 52 -3.84 -0.02 -10.79
N GLN A 53 -3.44 0.98 -9.99
CA GLN A 53 -2.20 1.76 -10.12
C GLN A 53 -1.63 2.08 -8.74
N PHE A 54 -0.32 2.31 -8.63
CA PHE A 54 0.32 2.55 -7.32
C PHE A 54 -0.24 3.79 -6.62
N ASN A 55 -0.53 4.85 -7.36
CA ASN A 55 -1.14 6.06 -6.81
C ASN A 55 -2.51 5.80 -6.15
N ASN A 56 -3.18 4.70 -6.50
CA ASN A 56 -4.47 4.31 -5.96
C ASN A 56 -4.36 3.21 -4.89
N TYR A 57 -3.15 2.77 -4.54
CA TYR A 57 -2.92 1.74 -3.53
C TYR A 57 -2.64 2.33 -2.15
N ILE A 58 -3.12 1.66 -1.11
CA ILE A 58 -2.71 1.86 0.28
C ILE A 58 -2.60 0.50 0.97
N ILE A 59 -1.60 0.34 1.85
CA ILE A 59 -1.43 -0.91 2.60
C ILE A 59 -2.13 -0.79 3.95
N LEU A 60 -3.00 -1.75 4.27
CA LEU A 60 -3.73 -1.79 5.52
C LEU A 60 -3.65 -3.19 6.12
N CYS A 61 -3.57 -3.29 7.44
CA CYS A 61 -3.79 -4.56 8.12
C CYS A 61 -5.24 -5.03 7.90
N ARG A 62 -5.48 -6.34 7.96
CA ARG A 62 -6.82 -6.92 7.83
C ARG A 62 -7.86 -6.26 8.74
N VAL A 63 -7.48 -5.89 9.96
CA VAL A 63 -8.37 -5.22 10.92
C VAL A 63 -8.78 -3.84 10.43
N CYS A 64 -7.82 -2.98 10.05
CA CYS A 64 -8.11 -1.64 9.54
C CYS A 64 -8.87 -1.70 8.21
N HIS A 65 -8.52 -2.64 7.33
CA HIS A 65 -9.21 -2.81 6.05
C HIS A 65 -10.70 -3.16 6.22
N ARG A 66 -11.03 -4.03 7.19
CA ARG A 66 -12.41 -4.54 7.36
C ARG A 66 -13.26 -3.73 8.34
N LYS A 67 -12.69 -3.30 9.49
CA LYS A 67 -13.48 -2.73 10.59
C LYS A 67 -13.72 -1.22 10.49
N ARG A 68 -12.84 -0.48 9.82
CA ARG A 68 -12.90 1.00 9.76
C ARG A 68 -13.92 1.56 8.76
N LYS A 69 -14.78 0.69 8.19
CA LYS A 69 -15.87 1.07 7.28
C LYS A 69 -15.41 2.04 6.19
N LEU A 70 -14.25 1.77 5.60
CA LEU A 70 -13.67 2.59 4.53
C LEU A 70 -14.72 2.86 3.44
N HIS A 71 -14.74 4.08 2.92
CA HIS A 71 -15.71 4.56 1.91
C HIS A 71 -17.16 4.70 2.38
N ARG A 72 -17.45 4.48 3.68
CA ARG A 72 -18.73 4.85 4.29
C ARG A 72 -18.52 6.19 4.99
N GLY A 73 -18.99 7.27 4.36
CA GLY A 73 -18.58 8.67 4.58
C GLY A 73 -18.72 9.30 5.97
N LEU A 74 -18.93 8.52 7.03
CA LEU A 74 -19.05 8.98 8.41
C LEU A 74 -17.73 8.98 9.20
N TYR A 75 -16.67 8.30 8.73
CA TYR A 75 -15.46 8.09 9.56
C TYR A 75 -14.14 8.35 8.84
N ILE A 76 -13.91 7.72 7.68
CA ILE A 76 -12.67 7.86 6.92
C ILE A 76 -13.03 8.18 5.48
N LYS A 77 -12.64 9.36 5.03
CA LYS A 77 -12.81 9.84 3.67
C LYS A 77 -11.67 9.34 2.80
N LYS A 78 -11.90 9.38 1.49
CA LYS A 78 -10.88 9.04 0.48
C LYS A 78 -9.62 9.90 0.63
N THR A 79 -9.81 11.19 0.92
CA THR A 79 -8.73 12.16 1.15
C THR A 79 -7.81 11.74 2.29
N ASP A 80 -8.38 11.20 3.38
CA ASP A 80 -7.59 10.77 4.53
C ASP A 80 -6.67 9.61 4.15
N LEU A 81 -7.15 8.67 3.33
CA LEU A 81 -6.34 7.57 2.84
C LEU A 81 -5.18 8.03 1.96
N PHE A 82 -5.37 9.07 1.13
CA PHE A 82 -4.27 9.67 0.37
C PHE A 82 -3.24 10.35 1.29
N ILE A 83 -3.69 11.07 2.32
CA ILE A 83 -2.79 11.69 3.30
C ILE A 83 -1.98 10.63 4.04
N TYR A 84 -2.61 9.54 4.47
CA TYR A 84 -1.93 8.44 5.16
C TYR A 84 -0.91 7.75 4.25
N LYS A 85 -1.29 7.50 3.00
CA LYS A 85 -0.39 6.98 1.97
C LYS A 85 0.82 7.90 1.78
N PHE A 86 0.60 9.20 1.63
CA PHE A 86 1.66 10.19 1.46
C PHE A 86 2.71 10.10 2.57
N TYR A 87 2.30 10.21 3.84
CA TYR A 87 3.24 10.18 4.96
C TYR A 87 4.04 8.88 5.03
N ILE A 88 3.40 7.75 4.71
CA ILE A 88 4.06 6.45 4.71
C ILE A 88 5.08 6.36 3.57
N GLU A 89 4.72 6.77 2.35
CA GLU A 89 5.65 6.77 1.21
C GLU A 89 6.87 7.63 1.50
N GLN A 90 6.68 8.84 2.03
CA GLN A 90 7.79 9.73 2.40
C GLN A 90 8.68 9.11 3.49
N SER A 91 8.09 8.44 4.48
CA SER A 91 8.85 7.83 5.58
C SER A 91 9.67 6.61 5.18
N ILE A 92 9.25 5.91 4.13
CA ILE A 92 9.85 4.63 3.69
C ILE A 92 10.79 4.85 2.50
N LEU A 93 10.33 5.59 1.50
CA LEU A 93 11.05 5.79 0.24
C LEU A 93 11.95 7.03 0.27
N GLY A 94 11.75 7.92 1.25
CA GLY A 94 12.49 9.17 1.39
C GLY A 94 11.69 10.40 0.93
N LEU A 95 12.19 11.57 1.32
CA LEU A 95 11.56 12.86 1.01
C LEU A 95 11.46 13.07 -0.51
N GLY A 96 10.28 13.49 -0.95
CA GLY A 96 9.99 13.81 -2.36
C GLY A 96 9.65 12.61 -3.24
N ILE A 97 9.61 11.38 -2.71
CA ILE A 97 9.20 10.21 -3.50
C ILE A 97 7.73 9.88 -3.23
N MET A 98 6.86 10.15 -4.19
CA MET A 98 5.43 9.82 -4.13
C MET A 98 4.97 9.08 -5.38
N SER A 99 4.16 8.04 -5.21
CA SER A 99 3.59 7.30 -6.37
C SER A 99 2.72 8.14 -7.31
N GLU A 100 2.31 9.35 -6.91
CA GLU A 100 1.59 10.29 -7.76
C GLU A 100 2.50 10.98 -8.80
N ASP A 101 3.79 11.09 -8.52
CA ASP A 101 4.76 11.83 -9.35
C ASP A 101 5.45 10.96 -10.40
N TYR A 102 5.18 9.64 -10.40
CA TYR A 102 5.83 8.68 -11.28
C TYR A 102 4.80 7.88 -12.08
N SER A 103 5.21 7.42 -13.26
CA SER A 103 4.48 6.33 -13.91
C SER A 103 4.58 5.04 -13.09
N ASP A 104 3.63 4.12 -13.29
CA ASP A 104 3.65 2.82 -12.60
C ASP A 104 4.98 2.06 -12.85
N GLU A 105 5.53 2.15 -14.06
CA GLU A 105 6.78 1.46 -14.40
C GLU A 105 7.98 2.05 -13.65
N GLU A 106 8.09 3.38 -13.62
CA GLU A 106 9.16 4.08 -12.89
C GLU A 106 9.05 3.84 -11.39
N PHE A 107 7.84 3.96 -10.84
CA PHE A 107 7.62 3.71 -9.42
C PHE A 107 7.94 2.26 -9.05
N GLN A 108 7.57 1.29 -9.90
CA GLN A 108 7.94 -0.10 -9.68
C GLN A 108 9.46 -0.31 -9.66
N LYS A 109 10.23 0.37 -10.52
CA LYS A 109 11.70 0.32 -10.51
C LYS A 109 12.25 0.90 -9.19
N LEU A 110 11.70 2.01 -8.70
CA LEU A 110 12.07 2.59 -7.40
C LEU A 110 11.81 1.61 -6.24
N LEU A 111 10.64 0.98 -6.20
CA LEU A 111 10.32 -0.01 -5.16
C LEU A 111 11.27 -1.21 -5.20
N ARG A 112 11.65 -1.70 -6.38
CA ARG A 112 12.63 -2.80 -6.52
C ARG A 112 14.00 -2.40 -5.98
N LYS A 113 14.45 -1.18 -6.31
CA LYS A 113 15.71 -0.64 -5.81
C LYS A 113 15.69 -0.50 -4.29
N TYR A 114 14.62 0.04 -3.73
CA TYR A 114 14.42 0.15 -2.28
C TYR A 114 14.53 -1.22 -1.59
N LEU A 115 13.77 -2.21 -2.09
CA LEU A 115 13.78 -3.56 -1.51
C LEU A 115 15.15 -4.24 -1.62
N TYR A 116 15.84 -4.08 -2.74
CA TYR A 116 17.19 -4.61 -2.92
C TYR A 116 18.18 -4.03 -1.90
N ASN A 117 18.14 -2.71 -1.70
CA ASN A 117 19.00 -2.05 -0.71
C ASN A 117 18.66 -2.50 0.72
N TYR A 118 17.38 -2.59 1.05
CA TYR A 118 16.92 -3.09 2.35
C TYR A 118 17.42 -4.52 2.63
N ASP A 119 17.36 -5.41 1.64
CA ASP A 119 17.85 -6.78 1.77
C ASP A 119 19.37 -6.84 1.99
N ILE A 120 20.14 -5.92 1.41
CA ILE A 120 21.59 -5.79 1.67
C ILE A 120 21.83 -5.32 3.09
N GLU A 121 21.18 -4.24 3.52
CA GLU A 121 21.34 -3.68 4.86
C GLU A 121 21.02 -4.73 5.95
N VAL A 122 19.93 -5.49 5.79
CA VAL A 122 19.55 -6.56 6.71
C VAL A 122 20.57 -7.70 6.74
N LYS A 123 21.22 -8.03 5.62
CA LYS A 123 22.28 -9.05 5.60
C LYS A 123 23.52 -8.57 6.34
N ASN A 124 23.97 -7.35 6.09
CA ASN A 124 25.15 -6.78 6.75
C ASN A 124 24.97 -6.74 8.27
N LEU A 125 23.78 -6.33 8.75
CA LEU A 125 23.47 -6.32 10.19
C LEU A 125 23.51 -7.71 10.85
N LYS A 126 23.21 -8.78 10.11
CA LYS A 126 23.27 -10.16 10.62
C LYS A 126 24.69 -10.70 10.66
N GLU A 127 25.55 -10.24 9.77
CA GLU A 127 26.97 -10.62 9.73
C GLU A 127 27.75 -9.90 10.86
N GLU A 128 27.42 -8.64 11.16
CA GLU A 128 28.03 -7.88 12.27
C GLU A 128 27.53 -8.31 13.67
N GLY A 129 26.32 -8.87 13.77
CA GLY A 129 25.74 -9.36 15.03
C GLY A 129 25.97 -10.86 15.31
N GLY A 130 26.83 -11.53 14.54
CA GLY A 130 27.09 -12.97 14.60
C GLY A 130 28.39 -13.37 15.33
N GLU A 131 29.08 -12.43 15.97
CA GLU A 131 30.24 -12.70 16.83
C GLU A 131 29.83 -12.70 18.32
N GLU A 132 29.09 -13.71 18.77
CA GLU A 132 29.06 -14.15 20.19
C GLU A 132 28.94 -15.67 20.29
#